data_AF-A0A2M7SVM3-F1
#
_entry.id   AF-A0A2M7SVM3-F1
#
_cell.length_a   1.000
_cell.length_b   1.000
_cell.length_c   1.000
_cell.angle_alpha   90.00
_cell.angle_beta   90.00
_cell.angle_gamma   90.00
#
_symmetry.space_group_name_H-M   'P 1'
#
loop_
_entity.id
_entity.type
_entity.pdbx_description
1 polymer ?
#
loop_
_entity_poly.entity_id
_entity_poly.type
_entity_poly.pdbx_seq_one_letter_code
_entity_poly.pdbx_strand_id
1 'polypeptide(L)'
;MGIYAGESPLTGKIALEIKPQETPLGICTSSGTIGHSLSLGCADAAVALSSSTALADAIATAIGNMVKDIDAIPQAIEKAKDIPGLYGIIIIKDDKMGIWGKVKIVPLATTSRSKSPR
;
A
#
# COMPACT_ATOMS: atom_id res chain seq x y z
N MET A 1 -10.02 -4.36 -0.95
CA MET A 1 -8.85 -4.74 -1.78
C MET A 1 -7.75 -5.28 -0.90
N GLY A 2 -7.27 -6.51 -1.10
CA GLY A 2 -6.19 -7.08 -0.29
C GLY A 2 -4.83 -6.45 -0.58
N ILE A 3 -3.98 -6.31 0.44
CA ILE A 3 -2.62 -5.77 0.30
C ILE A 3 -1.61 -6.89 0.49
N TYR A 4 -0.67 -6.99 -0.46
CA TYR A 4 0.43 -7.93 -0.46
C TYR A 4 1.73 -7.12 -0.54
N ALA A 5 2.65 -7.38 0.38
CA ALA A 5 3.84 -6.56 0.62
C ALA A 5 5.07 -7.46 0.80
N GLY A 6 5.34 -8.32 -0.18
CA GLY A 6 6.51 -9.19 -0.22
C GLY A 6 6.59 -10.11 0.98
N GLU A 7 7.78 -10.15 1.57
CA GLU A 7 8.13 -10.91 2.77
C GLU A 7 7.63 -10.27 4.07
N SER A 8 7.01 -9.08 4.00
CA SER A 8 6.44 -8.44 5.18
C SER A 8 5.45 -9.39 5.87
N PRO A 9 5.49 -9.51 7.21
CA PRO A 9 4.52 -10.30 7.94
C PRO A 9 3.08 -9.80 7.80
N LEU A 10 2.86 -8.62 7.21
CA LEU A 10 1.53 -8.05 6.92
C LEU A 10 0.95 -8.54 5.58
N THR A 11 1.77 -9.16 4.72
CA THR A 11 1.36 -9.64 3.39
C THR A 11 0.15 -10.58 3.49
N GLY A 12 -0.92 -10.28 2.74
CA GLY A 12 -2.13 -11.12 2.70
C GLY A 12 -2.94 -11.16 4.01
N LYS A 13 -2.61 -10.34 5.01
CA LYS A 13 -3.34 -10.27 6.29
C LYS A 13 -4.23 -9.05 6.43
N ILE A 14 -4.03 -8.04 5.58
CA ILE A 14 -4.78 -6.79 5.63
C ILE A 14 -5.36 -6.42 4.25
N ALA A 15 -6.46 -5.69 4.27
CA ALA A 15 -7.11 -5.14 3.10
C ALA A 15 -7.51 -3.69 3.34
N LEU A 16 -7.58 -2.93 2.25
CA LEU A 16 -8.23 -1.63 2.18
C LEU A 16 -9.74 -1.83 1.99
N GLU A 17 -10.55 -1.31 2.92
CA GLU A 17 -11.99 -1.17 2.74
C GLU A 17 -12.28 0.03 1.84
N ILE A 18 -13.13 -0.16 0.83
CA ILE A 18 -13.58 0.90 -0.08
C ILE A 18 -15.10 0.89 -0.08
N LYS A 19 -15.69 2.03 0.26
CA LYS A 19 -17.14 2.23 0.24
C LYS A 19 -17.58 2.70 -1.15
N PRO A 20 -18.79 2.34 -1.60
CA PRO A 20 -19.30 2.80 -2.89
C PRO A 20 -19.25 4.33 -3.07
N GLN A 21 -19.47 5.09 -1.99
CA GLN A 21 -19.46 6.56 -2.00
C GLN A 21 -18.07 7.18 -2.20
N GLU A 22 -17.00 6.39 -2.07
CA GLU A 22 -15.63 6.85 -2.30
C GLU A 22 -15.24 6.73 -3.77
N THR A 23 -16.09 6.12 -4.61
CA THR A 23 -15.83 5.93 -6.04
C THR A 23 -16.35 7.11 -6.88
N PRO A 24 -15.69 7.45 -8.01
CA PRO A 24 -14.49 6.81 -8.57
C PRO A 24 -13.22 7.10 -7.75
N LEU A 25 -12.42 6.05 -7.53
CA LEU A 25 -11.18 6.09 -6.74
C LEU A 25 -10.07 5.36 -7.49
N GLY A 26 -9.01 6.09 -7.82
CA GLY A 26 -7.74 5.55 -8.29
C GLY A 26 -6.94 5.00 -7.12
N ILE A 27 -6.50 3.74 -7.24
CA ILE A 27 -5.70 3.04 -6.25
C ILE A 27 -4.55 2.38 -6.98
N CYS A 28 -3.33 2.81 -6.68
CA CYS A 28 -2.12 2.25 -7.29
C CYS A 28 -1.17 1.78 -6.20
N THR A 29 -0.42 0.72 -6.49
CA THR A 29 0.55 0.14 -5.59
C THR A 29 1.89 0.02 -6.29
N SER A 30 2.96 0.47 -5.64
CA SER A 30 4.33 0.15 -6.02
C SER A 30 4.93 -0.80 -4.98
N SER A 31 5.67 -1.82 -5.42
CA SER A 31 6.36 -2.76 -4.56
C SER A 31 7.76 -3.00 -5.08
N GLY A 32 8.77 -2.94 -4.20
CA GLY A 32 10.16 -3.29 -4.50
C GLY A 32 10.46 -4.78 -4.40
N THR A 33 9.63 -5.54 -3.69
CA THR A 33 9.96 -6.91 -3.24
C THR A 33 9.08 -8.00 -3.84
N ILE A 34 8.04 -7.67 -4.62
CA ILE A 34 7.18 -8.65 -5.31
C ILE A 34 7.36 -8.57 -6.83
N GLY A 35 7.91 -9.64 -7.41
CA GLY A 35 7.96 -9.87 -8.86
C GLY A 35 9.37 -9.72 -9.49
N HIS A 36 9.66 -10.50 -10.54
CA HIS A 36 10.88 -10.40 -11.35
C HIS A 36 11.02 -9.08 -12.13
N SER A 37 10.03 -8.20 -12.03
CA SER A 37 10.07 -6.88 -12.65
C SER A 37 10.78 -5.93 -11.71
N LEU A 38 11.94 -5.46 -12.15
CA LEU A 38 12.80 -4.48 -11.49
C LEU A 38 12.00 -3.21 -11.15
N SER A 39 11.40 -3.16 -9.96
CA SER A 39 11.00 -1.92 -9.32
C SER A 39 12.22 -1.37 -8.59
N LEU A 40 12.56 -0.11 -8.86
CA LEU A 40 13.58 0.61 -8.08
C LEU A 40 13.10 0.96 -6.66
N GLY A 41 11.87 0.54 -6.31
CA GLY A 41 11.26 0.72 -5.01
C GLY A 41 12.00 -0.05 -3.93
N CYS A 42 12.15 0.55 -2.76
CA CYS A 42 12.72 -0.12 -1.59
C CYS A 42 11.63 -0.51 -0.57
N ALA A 43 10.45 0.10 -0.65
CA ALA A 43 9.27 -0.28 0.12
C ALA A 43 8.73 -1.64 -0.33
N ASP A 44 8.20 -2.41 0.62
CA ASP A 44 7.53 -3.67 0.31
C ASP A 44 6.17 -3.44 -0.37
N ALA A 45 5.47 -2.39 0.06
CA ALA A 45 4.32 -1.85 -0.65
C ALA A 45 4.14 -0.36 -0.34
N ALA A 46 3.87 0.44 -1.37
CA ALA A 46 3.41 1.82 -1.26
C ALA A 46 2.09 1.94 -2.03
N VAL A 47 0.97 2.11 -1.32
CA VAL A 47 -0.38 2.20 -1.88
C VAL A 47 -0.86 3.63 -1.79
N ALA A 48 -1.21 4.26 -2.91
CA ALA A 48 -1.73 5.61 -2.96
C ALA A 48 -3.19 5.64 -3.45
N LEU A 49 -3.99 6.51 -2.84
CA LEU A 49 -5.41 6.71 -3.14
C LEU A 49 -5.63 8.13 -3.67
N SER A 50 -6.24 8.29 -4.84
CA SER A 50 -6.56 9.60 -5.42
C SER A 50 -7.77 9.51 -6.34
N SER A 51 -8.45 10.61 -6.65
CA SER A 51 -9.44 10.64 -7.75
C SER A 51 -8.81 10.45 -9.14
N SER A 52 -7.50 10.68 -9.28
CA SER A 52 -6.74 10.46 -10.51
C SER A 52 -5.85 9.24 -10.37
N THR A 53 -6.09 8.20 -11.19
CA THR A 53 -5.26 6.99 -11.22
C THR A 53 -3.81 7.29 -11.61
N ALA A 54 -3.58 8.22 -12.55
CA ALA A 54 -2.24 8.62 -12.94
C ALA A 54 -1.48 9.31 -11.78
N LEU A 55 -2.18 10.12 -10.99
CA LEU A 55 -1.59 10.74 -9.80
C LEU A 55 -1.29 9.69 -8.73
N ALA A 56 -2.22 8.77 -8.47
CA ALA A 56 -1.99 7.67 -7.54
C ALA A 56 -0.76 6.84 -7.93
N ASP A 57 -0.60 6.50 -9.21
CA ASP A 57 0.53 5.71 -9.71
C ASP A 57 1.88 6.43 -9.52
N ALA A 58 1.93 7.71 -9.89
CA ALA A 58 3.12 8.55 -9.73
C ALA A 58 3.54 8.67 -8.25
N ILE A 59 2.57 8.89 -7.36
CA ILE A 59 2.83 9.01 -5.92
C ILE A 59 3.28 7.67 -5.34
N ALA A 60 2.59 6.57 -5.66
CA ALA A 60 2.97 5.23 -5.20
C ALA A 60 4.42 4.90 -5.58
N THR A 61 4.81 5.21 -6.83
CA THR A 61 6.18 5.02 -7.31
C THR A 61 7.18 5.92 -6.59
N ALA A 62 6.92 7.22 -6.51
CA ALA A 62 7.83 8.18 -5.89
C ALA A 62 8.06 7.88 -4.39
N ILE A 63 7.00 7.57 -3.66
CA ILE A 63 7.07 7.23 -2.25
C ILE A 63 7.73 5.87 -2.04
N GLY A 64 7.38 4.86 -2.85
CA GLY A 64 7.98 3.53 -2.77
C GLY A 64 9.51 3.53 -2.99
N ASN A 65 10.01 4.42 -3.86
CA ASN A 65 11.45 4.61 -4.10
C ASN A 65 12.15 5.38 -2.96
N MET A 66 11.42 6.21 -2.22
CA MET A 66 11.98 7.01 -1.14
C MET A 66 12.18 6.22 0.16
N VAL A 67 11.32 5.24 0.43
CA VAL A 67 11.32 4.48 1.68
C VAL A 67 12.31 3.33 1.59
N LYS A 68 13.57 3.59 1.98
CA LYS A 68 14.67 2.61 1.95
C LYS A 68 14.71 1.69 3.16
N ASP A 69 14.26 2.21 4.30
CA ASP A 69 14.20 1.55 5.60
C ASP A 69 12.95 2.03 6.36
N ILE A 70 12.72 1.45 7.54
CA ILE A 70 11.58 1.78 8.39
C ILE A 70 11.61 3.23 8.91
N ASP A 71 12.80 3.83 9.04
CA ASP A 71 12.99 5.17 9.58
C ASP A 71 12.62 6.26 8.55
N ALA A 72 12.61 5.92 7.27
CA ALA A 72 12.16 6.79 6.19
C ALA A 72 10.62 6.95 6.12
N ILE A 73 9.84 6.07 6.77
CA ILE A 73 8.36 6.08 6.69
C ILE A 73 7.76 7.42 7.15
N PRO A 74 8.11 8.00 8.31
CA PRO A 74 7.53 9.27 8.76
C PRO A 74 7.81 10.42 7.78
N GLN A 75 9.05 10.55 7.32
CA GLN A 75 9.42 11.57 6.34
C GLN A 75 8.65 11.39 5.02
N ALA A 76 8.44 10.15 4.60
CA ALA A 76 7.69 9.83 3.40
C ALA A 76 6.22 10.23 3.51
N ILE A 77 5.61 9.99 4.67
CA ILE A 77 4.26 10.45 4.97
C ILE A 77 4.17 11.97 4.93
N GLU A 78 5.09 12.69 5.59
CA GLU A 78 5.07 14.16 5.59
C GLU A 78 5.11 14.73 4.16
N LYS A 79 5.98 14.19 3.30
CA LYS A 79 6.03 14.61 1.88
C LYS A 79 4.74 14.28 1.12
N ALA A 80 4.09 13.16 1.42
CA ALA A 80 2.86 12.76 0.75
C ALA A 80 1.69 13.69 1.13
N LYS A 81 1.63 14.16 2.39
CA LYS A 81 0.58 15.08 2.88
C LYS A 81 0.47 16.35 2.06
N ASP A 82 1.60 16.85 1.58
CA ASP A 82 1.68 18.11 0.85
C ASP A 82 1.24 17.98 -0.61
N ILE A 83 0.93 16.77 -1.11
CA ILE A 83 0.58 16.53 -2.50
C ILE A 83 -0.92 16.77 -2.73
N PRO A 84 -1.32 17.80 -3.50
CA PRO A 84 -2.71 18.06 -3.79
C PRO A 84 -3.34 16.90 -4.56
N GLY A 85 -4.54 16.49 -4.14
CA GLY A 85 -5.29 15.41 -4.79
C GLY A 85 -4.95 14.01 -4.29
N LEU A 86 -3.99 13.86 -3.37
CA LEU A 86 -3.80 12.61 -2.62
C LEU A 86 -4.86 12.51 -1.51
N TYR A 87 -5.58 11.39 -1.46
CA TYR A 87 -6.59 11.14 -0.44
C TYR A 87 -6.08 10.29 0.70
N GLY A 88 -5.11 9.43 0.44
CA GLY A 88 -4.48 8.63 1.46
C GLY A 88 -3.31 7.82 0.93
N ILE A 89 -2.46 7.38 1.84
CA ILE A 89 -1.29 6.57 1.53
C ILE A 89 -1.07 5.50 2.60
N ILE A 90 -0.64 4.33 2.16
CA ILE A 90 -0.17 3.23 3.00
C ILE A 90 1.25 2.90 2.55
N ILE A 91 2.16 2.82 3.49
CA ILE A 91 3.56 2.46 3.26
C ILE A 91 3.86 1.27 4.15
N ILE A 92 4.38 0.19 3.58
CA ILE A 92 4.82 -1.00 4.30
C ILE A 92 6.29 -1.22 3.99
N LYS A 93 7.08 -1.37 5.05
CA LYS A 93 8.49 -1.74 4.98
C LYS A 93 8.82 -2.65 6.16
N ASP A 94 9.35 -3.82 5.86
CA ASP A 94 9.66 -4.88 6.80
C ASP A 94 8.43 -5.22 7.67
N ASP A 95 8.51 -5.07 8.99
CA ASP A 95 7.40 -5.30 9.93
C ASP A 95 6.60 -4.03 10.27
N LYS A 96 6.93 -2.88 9.66
CA LYS A 96 6.31 -1.59 9.95
C LYS A 96 5.37 -1.14 8.86
N MET A 97 4.36 -0.38 9.29
CA MET A 97 3.39 0.24 8.40
C MET A 97 3.14 1.68 8.83
N GLY A 98 3.17 2.59 7.85
CA GLY A 98 2.73 3.97 7.99
C GLY A 98 1.45 4.21 7.19
N ILE A 99 0.53 4.99 7.75
CA ILE A 99 -0.75 5.30 7.12
C ILE A 99 -1.05 6.79 7.29
N TRP A 100 -1.56 7.42 6.24
CA TRP A 100 -2.14 8.76 6.32
C TRP A 100 -3.38 8.91 5.43
N GLY A 101 -4.29 9.81 5.82
CA GLY A 101 -5.44 10.21 5.03
C GLY A 101 -6.67 9.32 5.21
N LYS A 102 -7.55 9.33 4.19
CA LYS A 102 -8.81 8.58 4.15
C LYS A 102 -8.55 7.11 3.80
N VAL A 103 -7.93 6.40 4.75
CA VAL A 103 -7.60 4.99 4.63
C VAL A 103 -8.30 4.21 5.72
N LYS A 104 -9.01 3.15 5.36
CA LYS A 104 -9.56 2.19 6.32
C LYS A 104 -9.01 0.80 6.06
N ILE A 105 -8.21 0.30 7.00
CA ILE A 105 -7.66 -1.05 6.98
C ILE A 105 -8.59 -2.00 7.71
N VAL A 106 -8.82 -3.17 7.11
CA VAL A 106 -9.56 -4.29 7.70
C VAL A 106 -8.71 -5.56 7.62
N PRO A 107 -8.84 -6.49 8.56
CA PRO A 107 -8.18 -7.78 8.46
C PRO A 107 -8.74 -8.57 7.27
N LEU A 108 -7.87 -9.23 6.51
CA LEU A 108 -8.27 -10.29 5.59
C LEU A 108 -8.60 -11.51 6.45
N ALA A 109 -9.86 -11.94 6.43
CA ALA A 109 -10.23 -13.20 7.05
C ALA A 109 -9.43 -14.32 6.38
N THR A 110 -8.53 -14.95 7.14
CA THR A 110 -7.99 -16.25 6.76
C THR A 110 -9.15 -17.23 6.76
N THR A 111 -9.77 -17.44 5.59
CA THR A 111 -10.52 -18.67 5.39
C THR A 111 -9.51 -19.79 5.58
N SER A 112 -9.61 -20.48 6.72
CA SER A 112 -8.99 -21.78 6.89
C SER A 112 -9.45 -22.61 5.71
N ARG A 113 -8.54 -22.90 4.77
CA ARG A 113 -8.79 -23.95 3.79
C ARG A 113 -8.95 -25.21 4.62
N SER A 114 -10.17 -25.66 4.85
CA SER A 114 -10.42 -27.01 5.33
C SER A 114 -9.73 -27.93 4.32
N LYS A 115 -8.67 -28.62 4.74
CA LYS A 115 -8.10 -29.72 3.96
C LYS A 115 -9.27 -30.65 3.62
N SER A 116 -9.60 -30.76 2.33
CA SER A 116 -10.53 -31.78 1.90
C SER A 116 -9.86 -33.13 2.17
N PRO A 117 -10.48 -34.05 2.93
CA PRO A 117 -9.94 -35.39 3.05
C PRO A 117 -10.04 -36.03 1.65
N ARG A 118 -8.90 -36.41 1.10
CA ARG A 118 -8.82 -37.42 0.04
C ARG A 118 -8.41 -38.72 0.71
#